data_AF-A0A1U7MS18-F1
#
_entry.id   AF-A0A1U7MS18-F1
#
_cell.length_a   1.000
_cell.length_b   1.000
_cell.length_c   1.000
_cell.angle_alpha   90.00
_cell.angle_beta   90.00
_cell.angle_gamma   90.00
#
_symmetry.space_group_name_H-M   'P 1'
#
loop_
_entity.id
_entity.type
_entity.pdbx_description
1 polymer ?
#
loop_
_entity_poly.entity_id
_entity_poly.type
_entity_poly.pdbx_seq_one_letter_code
_entity_poly.pdbx_strand_id
1 'polypeptide(L)'
;MSLRPALLVEADGGSRGNPGVAGYGALVKDARTGELLAERALPLGTASNNVAEYSGLVAGLEAVLDLGLATDAAVEVRMDSKLVVEQMCGRWKIKHEDMRRLALQARALVDRIQTAGGSVRFTWIPRERNGAADALSNVAMDGRTVHRDLARERAGSDGPGTAEETPAAAGPGTGQVFGDARVPLTDVFVSDETVPTLEGQTRLVLVRHGVTDFTQGHRLDGRGGADPALNATGLAQARAAAVAVRRLLDRSDPGRVTVVSSSLRRARQTGQVVADHLGVAREEDADWDEQGFGSWDGRAMPDLVRDSAADLARLRHDLDFAPPGGETRRELDRRVGAALGRAISRGGTVVVATHRGVLMSVLGRLLGIDHSRAWSVATAPTSLTAVEVWADGGVQVEFVNDTHHLYDPAFAEDLAQLEAQVRILDSSLEGPPA
;
A
#
# COMPACT_ATOMS: atom_id res chain seq x y z
N MET A 1 -16.68 -29.31 33.95
CA MET A 1 -16.48 -27.90 33.55
C MET A 1 -15.05 -27.77 33.04
N SER A 2 -14.85 -27.72 31.73
CA SER A 2 -13.52 -27.41 31.19
C SER A 2 -13.18 -25.97 31.57
N LEU A 3 -12.04 -25.74 32.21
CA LEU A 3 -11.62 -24.41 32.66
C LEU A 3 -11.26 -23.56 31.43
N ARG A 4 -11.94 -22.43 31.26
CA ARG A 4 -11.68 -21.44 30.18
C ARG A 4 -10.19 -21.17 30.02
N PRO A 5 -9.57 -21.38 28.84
CA PRO A 5 -8.16 -21.09 28.61
C PRO A 5 -7.82 -19.67 29.06
N ALA A 6 -6.74 -19.49 29.81
CA ALA A 6 -6.32 -18.16 30.28
C ALA A 6 -5.02 -17.81 29.58
N LEU A 7 -5.02 -16.78 28.74
CA LEU A 7 -3.89 -16.42 27.90
C LEU A 7 -3.37 -15.03 28.27
N LEU A 8 -2.06 -14.90 28.23
CA LEU A 8 -1.36 -13.65 28.42
C LEU A 8 -0.64 -13.29 27.12
N VAL A 9 -0.98 -12.14 26.54
CA VAL A 9 -0.30 -11.55 25.40
C VAL A 9 0.54 -10.39 25.92
N GLU A 10 1.85 -10.47 25.77
CA GLU A 10 2.76 -9.35 26.04
C GLU A 10 3.29 -8.84 24.71
N ALA A 11 3.21 -7.53 24.49
CA ALA A 11 3.64 -6.91 23.25
C ALA A 11 4.39 -5.61 23.52
N ASP A 12 5.36 -5.33 22.66
CA ASP A 12 6.13 -4.10 22.64
C ASP A 12 6.53 -3.74 21.20
N GLY A 13 6.92 -2.50 20.99
CA GLY A 13 7.48 -2.04 19.74
C GLY A 13 8.48 -0.92 19.97
N GLY A 14 9.58 -1.02 19.24
CA GLY A 14 10.66 -0.05 19.30
C GLY A 14 10.85 0.66 17.98
N SER A 15 11.41 1.86 18.05
CA SER A 15 11.91 2.59 16.89
C SER A 15 13.22 3.31 17.21
N ARG A 16 14.32 2.90 16.58
CA ARG A 16 15.64 3.53 16.67
C ARG A 16 15.66 4.80 15.81
N GLY A 17 15.34 5.93 16.44
CA GLY A 17 15.24 7.24 15.78
C GLY A 17 13.81 7.75 15.56
N ASN A 18 12.82 7.26 16.30
CA ASN A 18 11.37 7.58 16.26
C ASN A 18 10.92 8.84 15.46
N PRO A 19 10.52 8.68 14.17
CA PRO A 19 10.48 7.45 13.39
C PRO A 19 11.85 7.06 12.83
N GLY A 20 12.24 5.80 13.02
CA GLY A 20 13.47 5.22 12.51
C GLY A 20 13.35 3.71 12.39
N VAL A 21 14.48 2.98 12.42
CA VAL A 21 14.48 1.52 12.26
C VAL A 21 13.63 0.90 13.37
N ALA A 22 12.52 0.32 12.98
CA ALA A 22 11.47 -0.12 13.87
C ALA A 22 11.24 -1.61 13.76
N GLY A 23 10.73 -2.17 14.83
CA GLY A 23 10.41 -3.58 14.95
C GLY A 23 9.49 -3.78 16.13
N TYR A 24 8.66 -4.80 16.04
CA TYR A 24 7.80 -5.20 17.16
C TYR A 24 8.21 -6.55 17.70
N GLY A 25 7.84 -6.79 18.95
CA GLY A 25 7.92 -8.07 19.62
C GLY A 25 6.58 -8.40 20.27
N ALA A 26 6.11 -9.62 20.11
CA ALA A 26 4.92 -10.10 20.79
C ALA A 26 5.08 -11.57 21.17
N LEU A 27 4.46 -11.95 22.27
CA LEU A 27 4.49 -13.30 22.78
C LEU A 27 3.14 -13.68 23.38
N VAL A 28 2.80 -14.97 23.30
CA VAL A 28 1.60 -15.54 23.91
C VAL A 28 2.03 -16.56 24.95
N LYS A 29 1.47 -16.47 26.16
CA LYS A 29 1.73 -17.39 27.28
C LYS A 29 0.42 -17.96 27.83
N ASP A 30 0.48 -19.15 28.42
CA ASP A 30 -0.56 -19.61 29.35
C ASP A 30 -0.45 -18.79 30.64
N ALA A 31 -1.53 -18.11 31.01
CA ALA A 31 -1.54 -17.18 32.14
C ALA A 31 -1.49 -17.87 33.51
N ARG A 32 -1.72 -19.20 33.58
CA ARG A 32 -1.69 -19.99 34.82
C ARG A 32 -0.33 -20.59 35.04
N THR A 33 0.29 -21.14 34.00
CA THR A 33 1.59 -21.82 34.09
C THR A 33 2.76 -20.89 33.78
N GLY A 34 2.51 -19.77 33.09
CA GLY A 34 3.56 -18.88 32.56
C GLY A 34 4.26 -19.45 31.32
N GLU A 35 3.80 -20.60 30.83
CA GLU A 35 4.39 -21.30 29.69
C GLU A 35 4.27 -20.48 28.42
N LEU A 36 5.38 -20.33 27.69
CA LEU A 36 5.44 -19.62 26.40
C LEU A 36 4.86 -20.51 25.29
N LEU A 37 3.87 -19.99 24.57
CA LEU A 37 3.10 -20.67 23.52
C LEU A 37 3.44 -20.18 22.12
N ALA A 38 3.78 -18.90 21.96
CA ALA A 38 4.25 -18.33 20.70
C ALA A 38 5.14 -17.11 20.91
N GLU A 39 6.01 -16.88 19.92
CA GLU A 39 6.80 -15.65 19.75
C GLU A 39 6.61 -15.11 18.33
N ARG A 40 6.53 -13.78 18.22
CA ARG A 40 6.47 -13.03 16.99
C ARG A 40 7.40 -11.83 17.09
N ALA A 41 8.23 -11.62 16.08
CA ALA A 41 9.01 -10.40 15.91
C ALA A 41 9.19 -10.13 14.43
N LEU A 42 9.00 -8.89 13.99
CA LEU A 42 9.16 -8.53 12.57
C LEU A 42 9.79 -7.13 12.44
N PRO A 43 10.83 -6.98 11.59
CA PRO A 43 11.32 -5.66 11.21
C PRO A 43 10.24 -4.89 10.44
N LEU A 44 9.96 -3.67 10.85
CA LEU A 44 8.96 -2.80 10.22
C LEU A 44 9.58 -1.80 9.23
N GLY A 45 10.90 -1.87 9.02
CA GLY A 45 11.62 -0.84 8.28
C GLY A 45 11.62 0.47 9.07
N THR A 46 11.08 1.55 8.50
CA THR A 46 10.99 2.85 9.20
C THR A 46 9.57 3.09 9.70
N ALA A 47 9.38 3.15 11.02
CA ALA A 47 8.10 3.44 11.65
C ALA A 47 8.26 4.19 12.98
N SER A 48 7.18 4.76 13.52
CA SER A 48 7.20 5.38 14.86
C SER A 48 7.11 4.34 15.96
N ASN A 49 7.48 4.71 17.19
CA ASN A 49 7.39 3.81 18.35
C ASN A 49 5.96 3.31 18.56
N ASN A 50 4.99 4.23 18.52
CA ASN A 50 3.58 3.89 18.72
C ASN A 50 3.03 2.99 17.60
N VAL A 51 3.50 3.17 16.36
CA VAL A 51 3.15 2.27 15.24
C VAL A 51 3.73 0.88 15.51
N ALA A 52 4.99 0.78 15.93
CA ALA A 52 5.60 -0.49 16.29
C ALA A 52 4.87 -1.18 17.45
N GLU A 53 4.52 -0.44 18.51
CA GLU A 53 3.77 -0.97 19.66
C GLU A 53 2.40 -1.50 19.23
N TYR A 54 1.67 -0.75 18.40
CA TYR A 54 0.40 -1.20 17.84
C TYR A 54 0.55 -2.42 16.93
N SER A 55 1.61 -2.50 16.11
CA SER A 55 1.92 -3.68 15.30
C SER A 55 2.21 -4.91 16.16
N GLY A 56 2.93 -4.75 17.27
CA GLY A 56 3.15 -5.81 18.25
C GLY A 56 1.84 -6.30 18.88
N LEU A 57 0.95 -5.37 19.25
CA LEU A 57 -0.38 -5.73 19.75
C LEU A 57 -1.17 -6.57 18.73
N VAL A 58 -1.22 -6.13 17.47
CA VAL A 58 -1.92 -6.84 16.40
C VAL A 58 -1.35 -8.25 16.23
N ALA A 59 -0.03 -8.38 16.11
CA ALA A 59 0.63 -9.66 15.94
C ALA A 59 0.41 -10.63 17.12
N GLY A 60 0.35 -10.11 18.36
CA GLY A 60 0.05 -10.91 19.54
C GLY A 60 -1.38 -11.45 19.56
N LEU A 61 -2.36 -10.65 19.13
CA LEU A 61 -3.77 -11.07 19.02
C LEU A 61 -3.97 -12.05 17.84
N GLU A 62 -3.28 -11.84 16.72
CA GLU A 62 -3.28 -12.77 15.59
C GLU A 62 -2.73 -14.13 16.00
N ALA A 63 -1.62 -14.18 16.74
CA ALA A 63 -1.04 -15.43 17.22
C ALA A 63 -2.01 -16.26 18.07
N VAL A 64 -2.88 -15.63 18.87
CA VAL A 64 -3.93 -16.34 19.63
C VAL A 64 -4.92 -17.05 18.70
N LEU A 65 -5.33 -16.38 17.62
CA LEU A 65 -6.26 -16.92 16.63
C LEU A 65 -5.59 -18.00 15.78
N ASP A 66 -4.36 -17.77 15.32
CA ASP A 66 -3.61 -18.71 14.49
C ASP A 66 -3.36 -20.03 15.22
N LEU A 67 -3.04 -19.98 16.52
CA LEU A 67 -2.87 -21.18 17.34
C LEU A 67 -4.19 -21.91 17.66
N GLY A 68 -5.35 -21.36 17.25
CA GLY A 68 -6.66 -21.93 17.54
C GLY A 68 -7.04 -21.84 19.02
N LEU A 69 -6.43 -20.91 19.76
CA LEU A 69 -6.59 -20.80 21.22
C LEU A 69 -7.72 -19.84 21.63
N ALA A 70 -8.45 -19.26 20.68
CA ALA A 70 -9.44 -18.21 20.95
C ALA A 70 -10.75 -18.70 21.59
N THR A 71 -11.13 -19.95 21.38
CA THR A 71 -12.42 -20.49 21.83
C THR A 71 -12.53 -20.47 23.36
N ASP A 72 -13.55 -19.76 23.87
CA ASP A 72 -13.81 -19.57 25.31
C ASP A 72 -12.63 -18.99 26.12
N ALA A 73 -11.63 -18.41 25.48
CA ALA A 73 -10.40 -17.96 26.13
C ALA A 73 -10.55 -16.60 26.84
N ALA A 74 -9.95 -16.47 28.02
CA ALA A 74 -9.74 -15.20 28.70
C ALA A 74 -8.36 -14.65 28.38
N VAL A 75 -8.29 -13.68 27.47
CA VAL A 75 -7.05 -13.05 27.01
C VAL A 75 -6.78 -11.77 27.79
N GLU A 76 -5.60 -11.67 28.39
CA GLU A 76 -5.04 -10.41 28.91
C GLU A 76 -3.95 -9.92 27.98
N VAL A 77 -4.10 -8.73 27.44
CA VAL A 77 -3.02 -8.02 26.75
C VAL A 77 -2.31 -7.11 27.75
N ARG A 78 -1.01 -7.29 27.92
CA ARG A 78 -0.14 -6.41 28.72
C ARG A 78 0.85 -5.68 27.82
N MET A 79 0.93 -4.37 28.00
CA MET A 79 1.88 -3.51 27.28
C MET A 79 2.37 -2.41 28.21
N ASP A 80 3.60 -1.95 28.02
CA ASP A 80 4.15 -0.77 28.71
C ASP A 80 3.81 0.56 28.02
N SER A 81 3.19 0.50 26.85
CA SER A 81 2.58 1.67 26.20
C SER A 81 1.23 2.05 26.81
N LYS A 82 1.24 3.03 27.72
CA LYS A 82 0.01 3.58 28.29
C LYS A 82 -0.90 4.17 27.22
N LEU A 83 -0.32 4.78 26.18
CA LEU A 83 -1.07 5.36 25.07
C LEU A 83 -1.93 4.30 24.36
N VAL A 84 -1.31 3.20 23.93
CA VAL A 84 -2.00 2.12 23.20
C VAL A 84 -3.10 1.50 24.07
N VAL A 85 -2.80 1.22 25.35
CA VAL A 85 -3.78 0.67 26.29
C VAL A 85 -4.99 1.60 26.46
N GLU A 86 -4.77 2.90 26.71
CA GLU A 86 -5.85 3.86 26.92
C GLU A 86 -6.71 4.09 25.66
N GLN A 87 -6.09 4.04 24.49
CA GLN A 87 -6.75 4.15 23.19
C GLN A 87 -7.57 2.90 22.84
N MET A 88 -7.05 1.71 23.13
CA MET A 88 -7.78 0.45 22.94
C MET A 88 -8.94 0.29 23.93
N CYS A 89 -8.79 0.83 25.14
CA CYS A 89 -9.92 0.97 26.07
C CYS A 89 -10.93 2.06 25.68
N GLY A 90 -10.70 2.83 24.60
CA GLY A 90 -11.59 3.89 24.15
C GLY A 90 -11.61 5.15 25.04
N ARG A 91 -10.72 5.23 26.04
CA ARG A 91 -10.63 6.39 26.94
C ARG A 91 -9.94 7.56 26.25
N TRP A 92 -8.98 7.29 25.38
CA TRP A 92 -8.20 8.31 24.67
C TRP A 92 -8.49 8.26 23.17
N LYS A 93 -8.55 9.43 22.54
CA LYS A 93 -8.75 9.55 21.09
C LYS A 93 -7.49 9.15 20.35
N ILE A 94 -7.66 8.44 19.23
CA ILE A 94 -6.57 8.11 18.30
C ILE A 94 -6.60 9.14 17.18
N LYS A 95 -5.61 10.03 17.15
CA LYS A 95 -5.54 11.10 16.14
C LYS A 95 -4.71 10.72 14.92
N HIS A 96 -3.68 9.88 15.11
CA HIS A 96 -2.76 9.47 14.05
C HIS A 96 -3.36 8.35 13.20
N GLU A 97 -3.32 8.49 11.87
CA GLU A 97 -4.00 7.58 10.95
C GLU A 97 -3.46 6.15 10.99
N ASP A 98 -2.14 5.96 10.99
CA ASP A 98 -1.53 4.62 11.10
C ASP A 98 -1.93 3.89 12.37
N MET A 99 -1.97 4.61 13.50
CA MET A 99 -2.45 4.06 14.76
C MET A 99 -3.96 3.79 14.72
N ARG A 100 -4.77 4.60 14.01
CA ARG A 100 -6.20 4.31 13.80
C ARG A 100 -6.37 3.02 13.00
N ARG A 101 -5.59 2.81 11.95
CA ARG A 101 -5.61 1.59 11.12
C ARG A 101 -5.26 0.36 11.95
N LEU A 102 -4.14 0.42 12.68
CA LEU A 102 -3.72 -0.68 13.55
C LEU A 102 -4.70 -0.91 14.71
N ALA A 103 -5.30 0.14 15.26
CA ALA A 103 -6.34 0.01 16.28
C ALA A 103 -7.62 -0.64 15.75
N LEU A 104 -8.01 -0.34 14.49
CA LEU A 104 -9.14 -1.01 13.84
C LEU A 104 -8.84 -2.49 13.59
N GLN A 105 -7.62 -2.82 13.14
CA GLN A 105 -7.17 -4.21 13.01
C GLN A 105 -7.21 -4.94 14.36
N ALA A 106 -6.63 -4.35 15.40
CA ALA A 106 -6.66 -4.90 16.75
C ALA A 106 -8.10 -5.09 17.26
N ARG A 107 -9.02 -4.15 16.99
CA ARG A 107 -10.45 -4.27 17.33
C ARG A 107 -11.12 -5.43 16.59
N ALA A 108 -10.89 -5.57 15.28
CA ALA A 108 -11.43 -6.68 14.51
C ALA A 108 -10.94 -8.06 15.03
N LEU A 109 -9.69 -8.15 15.48
CA LEU A 109 -9.15 -9.36 16.11
C LEU A 109 -9.80 -9.63 17.48
N VAL A 110 -10.00 -8.58 18.28
CA VAL A 110 -10.76 -8.69 19.54
C VAL A 110 -12.18 -9.19 19.28
N ASP A 111 -12.88 -8.63 18.28
CA ASP A 111 -14.24 -9.05 17.93
C ASP A 111 -14.30 -10.52 17.50
N ARG A 112 -13.28 -11.00 16.76
CA ARG A 112 -13.15 -12.42 16.40
C ARG A 112 -12.96 -13.31 17.62
N ILE A 113 -12.11 -12.91 18.58
CA ILE A 113 -11.92 -13.66 19.84
C ILE A 113 -13.21 -13.68 20.65
N GLN A 114 -13.93 -12.56 20.72
CA GLN A 114 -15.22 -12.47 21.42
C GLN A 114 -16.31 -13.32 20.76
N THR A 115 -16.36 -13.33 19.42
CA THR A 115 -17.28 -14.17 18.64
C THR A 115 -17.04 -15.66 18.87
N ALA A 116 -15.79 -16.06 19.14
CA ALA A 116 -15.43 -17.42 19.54
C ALA A 116 -15.76 -17.75 21.01
N GLY A 117 -16.49 -16.89 21.73
CA GLY A 117 -16.83 -17.05 23.15
C GLY A 117 -15.74 -16.57 24.12
N GLY A 118 -14.63 -16.03 23.60
CA GLY A 118 -13.54 -15.48 24.38
C GLY A 118 -13.79 -14.08 24.93
N SER A 119 -12.81 -13.54 25.64
CA SER A 119 -12.81 -12.17 26.16
C SER A 119 -11.41 -11.58 26.11
N VAL A 120 -11.30 -10.27 25.91
CA VAL A 120 -10.02 -9.56 25.86
C VAL A 120 -10.05 -8.38 26.82
N ARG A 121 -8.99 -8.23 27.63
CA ARG A 121 -8.76 -7.04 28.48
C ARG A 121 -7.37 -6.47 28.21
N PHE A 122 -7.24 -5.15 28.31
CA PHE A 122 -5.97 -4.44 28.15
C PHE A 122 -5.49 -3.92 29.51
N THR A 123 -4.24 -4.22 29.84
CA THR A 123 -3.60 -3.83 31.10
C THR A 123 -2.29 -3.12 30.79
N TRP A 124 -2.14 -1.89 31.29
CA TRP A 124 -0.84 -1.23 31.27
C TRP A 124 0.06 -1.81 32.36
N ILE A 125 1.32 -2.09 32.03
CA ILE A 125 2.34 -2.52 32.98
C ILE A 125 3.58 -1.63 32.92
N PRO A 126 4.33 -1.47 34.03
CA PRO A 126 5.64 -0.83 33.99
C PRO A 126 6.63 -1.54 33.03
N ARG A 127 7.55 -0.78 32.42
CA ARG A 127 8.51 -1.27 31.42
C ARG A 127 9.39 -2.41 31.95
N GLU A 128 9.78 -2.35 33.22
CA GLU A 128 10.56 -3.40 33.89
C GLU A 128 9.84 -4.76 33.93
N ARG A 129 8.52 -4.79 33.68
CA ARG A 129 7.71 -6.00 33.61
C ARG A 129 7.41 -6.47 32.18
N ASN A 130 7.83 -5.73 31.14
CA ASN A 130 7.60 -6.05 29.72
C ASN A 130 8.87 -6.50 28.98
N GLY A 131 9.94 -6.86 29.71
CA GLY A 131 11.28 -7.07 29.14
C GLY A 131 11.38 -8.16 28.05
N ALA A 132 10.53 -9.18 28.08
CA ALA A 132 10.55 -10.23 27.06
C ALA A 132 10.04 -9.74 25.69
N ALA A 133 8.98 -8.93 25.68
CA ALA A 133 8.47 -8.32 24.44
C ALA A 133 9.42 -7.23 23.92
N ASP A 134 10.03 -6.45 24.82
CA ASP A 134 11.08 -5.47 24.49
C ASP A 134 12.32 -6.13 23.87
N ALA A 135 12.76 -7.28 24.40
CA ALA A 135 13.86 -8.02 23.81
C ALA A 135 13.54 -8.48 22.37
N LEU A 136 12.32 -8.99 22.14
CA LEU A 136 11.86 -9.39 20.79
C LEU A 136 11.76 -8.19 19.85
N SER A 137 11.29 -7.04 20.32
CA SER A 137 11.22 -5.82 19.50
C SER A 137 12.62 -5.33 19.09
N ASN A 138 13.61 -5.47 19.98
CA ASN A 138 15.02 -5.18 19.67
C ASN A 138 15.59 -6.15 18.63
N VAL A 139 15.30 -7.46 18.73
CA VAL A 139 15.69 -8.45 17.71
C VAL A 139 15.12 -8.06 16.34
N ALA A 140 13.87 -7.62 16.28
CA ALA A 140 13.24 -7.11 15.07
C ALA A 140 13.89 -5.82 14.55
N MET A 141 14.24 -4.87 15.43
CA MET A 141 14.97 -3.66 15.04
C MET A 141 16.41 -3.95 14.56
N ASP A 142 16.98 -5.11 14.87
CA ASP A 142 18.24 -5.62 14.29
C ASP A 142 18.04 -6.28 12.92
N GLY A 143 16.81 -6.29 12.38
CA GLY A 143 16.49 -6.88 11.08
C GLY A 143 16.19 -8.38 11.13
N ARG A 144 16.00 -8.97 12.31
CA ARG A 144 15.69 -10.40 12.46
C ARG A 144 14.20 -10.63 12.66
N THR A 145 13.64 -11.56 11.89
CA THR A 145 12.25 -12.02 12.06
C THR A 145 12.22 -13.24 12.97
N VAL A 146 11.29 -13.26 13.93
CA VAL A 146 11.00 -14.43 14.78
C VAL A 146 9.55 -14.83 14.57
N HIS A 147 9.33 -16.10 14.27
CA HIS A 147 8.00 -16.70 14.23
C HIS A 147 8.10 -18.12 14.78
N ARG A 148 7.67 -18.33 16.02
CA ARG A 148 7.72 -19.64 16.69
C ARG A 148 6.36 -20.00 17.26
N ASP A 149 5.91 -21.21 16.97
CA ASP A 149 4.63 -21.76 17.44
C ASP A 149 4.91 -22.90 18.41
N LEU A 150 5.41 -22.55 19.59
CA LEU A 150 5.86 -23.51 20.61
C LEU A 150 4.72 -24.44 21.09
N ALA A 151 3.47 -23.98 21.04
CA ALA A 151 2.30 -24.82 21.31
C ALA A 151 2.10 -25.94 20.26
N ARG A 152 2.45 -25.69 18.99
CA ARG A 152 2.39 -26.67 17.90
C ARG A 152 3.63 -27.56 17.85
N GLU A 153 4.79 -27.00 18.18
CA GLU A 153 6.07 -27.73 18.28
C GLU A 153 6.03 -28.74 19.44
N ARG A 154 5.42 -28.41 20.58
CA ARG A 154 5.26 -29.34 21.73
C ARG A 154 4.24 -30.45 21.52
N ALA A 155 3.21 -30.23 20.68
CA ALA A 155 2.34 -31.33 20.24
C ALA A 155 3.11 -32.38 19.41
N GLY A 156 4.36 -32.09 19.02
CA GLY A 156 5.24 -32.97 18.24
C GLY A 156 6.60 -33.30 18.87
N SER A 157 6.97 -32.81 20.06
CA SER A 157 8.28 -33.16 20.66
C SER A 157 8.38 -32.93 22.17
N ASP A 158 8.69 -34.02 22.89
CA ASP A 158 9.34 -34.04 24.21
C ASP A 158 10.80 -33.52 24.12
N GLY A 159 11.23 -32.67 25.06
CA GLY A 159 12.65 -32.52 25.46
C GLY A 159 13.24 -31.10 25.42
N PRO A 160 14.17 -30.72 26.36
CA PRO A 160 14.42 -29.32 26.74
C PRO A 160 15.83 -28.77 26.40
N GLY A 161 15.97 -27.44 26.50
CA GLY A 161 17.26 -26.71 26.62
C GLY A 161 17.42 -25.59 25.58
N THR A 162 18.06 -24.45 25.82
CA THR A 162 18.80 -23.86 26.94
C THR A 162 18.93 -22.35 26.65
N ALA A 163 18.99 -21.53 27.69
CA ALA A 163 19.16 -20.08 27.61
C ALA A 163 20.62 -19.67 27.38
N GLU A 164 20.84 -18.54 26.72
CA GLU A 164 22.09 -17.77 26.83
C GLU A 164 21.85 -16.27 26.55
N GLU A 165 22.71 -15.44 27.13
CA GLU A 165 22.41 -14.13 27.75
C GLU A 165 23.29 -12.99 27.16
N THR A 166 22.74 -11.76 27.05
CA THR A 166 23.40 -10.40 27.08
C THR A 166 24.38 -9.99 25.93
N PRO A 167 24.82 -8.71 25.75
CA PRO A 167 24.47 -7.43 26.43
C PRO A 167 24.34 -6.12 25.58
N ALA A 168 23.69 -5.14 26.22
CA ALA A 168 23.88 -3.68 26.34
C ALA A 168 24.66 -2.77 25.34
N ALA A 169 23.99 -1.65 25.00
CA ALA A 169 24.34 -0.23 25.25
C ALA A 169 24.68 0.76 24.09
N ALA A 170 23.91 1.87 24.09
CA ALA A 170 24.18 3.29 23.74
C ALA A 170 24.67 3.65 22.32
N GLY A 171 24.27 4.73 21.63
CA GLY A 171 23.76 6.06 21.99
C GLY A 171 24.01 7.02 20.78
N PRO A 172 23.59 8.30 20.78
CA PRO A 172 22.62 8.82 19.78
C PRO A 172 23.01 10.08 18.96
N GLY A 173 22.15 10.45 18.00
CA GLY A 173 21.82 11.83 17.54
C GLY A 173 22.58 12.31 16.30
N THR A 174 22.01 12.94 15.27
CA THR A 174 20.98 14.01 15.15
C THR A 174 20.51 14.05 13.67
N GLY A 175 19.37 14.53 13.18
CA GLY A 175 18.18 15.20 13.72
C GLY A 175 17.50 16.01 12.59
N GLN A 176 16.43 15.50 11.96
CA GLN A 176 15.47 16.27 11.16
C GLN A 176 14.09 15.56 11.18
N VAL A 177 13.03 16.27 11.60
CA VAL A 177 11.69 15.72 11.94
C VAL A 177 10.76 15.74 10.71
N PHE A 178 10.05 14.65 10.45
CA PHE A 178 9.22 14.45 9.27
C PHE A 178 7.75 14.91 9.48
N GLY A 179 7.25 15.92 8.75
CA GLY A 179 5.79 16.14 8.59
C GLY A 179 5.15 17.51 8.84
N ASP A 180 5.88 18.61 8.79
CA ASP A 180 5.31 19.93 9.13
C ASP A 180 4.50 20.65 8.02
N ALA A 181 4.16 20.00 6.91
CA ALA A 181 3.25 20.59 5.91
C ALA A 181 1.79 20.22 6.23
N ARG A 182 1.05 21.13 6.88
CA ARG A 182 -0.41 21.06 7.02
C ARG A 182 -1.08 21.82 5.87
N VAL A 183 -1.72 21.11 4.94
CA VAL A 183 -2.68 21.73 4.02
C VAL A 183 -3.99 21.95 4.80
N PRO A 184 -4.58 23.15 4.83
CA PRO A 184 -5.86 23.38 5.48
C PRO A 184 -6.96 22.60 4.74
N LEU A 185 -7.71 21.76 5.46
CA LEU A 185 -8.95 21.18 4.95
C LEU A 185 -10.03 22.27 5.05
N THR A 186 -10.29 22.97 3.95
CA THR A 186 -11.48 23.82 3.84
C THR A 186 -12.64 22.99 3.30
N ASP A 187 -13.74 23.00 4.06
CA ASP A 187 -15.06 22.43 3.78
C ASP A 187 -15.15 20.89 3.72
N VAL A 188 -15.34 20.29 4.89
CA VAL A 188 -15.75 18.88 5.03
C VAL A 188 -17.24 18.79 4.71
N PHE A 189 -17.58 18.19 3.57
CA PHE A 189 -18.95 17.82 3.26
C PHE A 189 -19.32 16.53 4.03
N VAL A 190 -20.48 16.52 4.68
CA VAL A 190 -21.00 15.35 5.40
C VAL A 190 -22.31 14.96 4.72
N SER A 191 -22.28 13.91 3.90
CA SER A 191 -23.48 13.29 3.33
C SER A 191 -24.33 12.64 4.42
N ASP A 192 -25.65 12.72 4.27
CA ASP A 192 -26.67 12.07 5.11
C ASP A 192 -27.20 10.75 4.49
N GLU A 193 -26.61 10.27 3.39
CA GLU A 193 -27.02 9.02 2.75
C GLU A 193 -26.54 7.80 3.57
N THR A 194 -27.51 7.05 4.10
CA THR A 194 -27.30 5.87 4.97
C THR A 194 -27.43 4.53 4.25
N VAL A 195 -27.50 4.52 2.92
CA VAL A 195 -27.46 3.27 2.15
C VAL A 195 -25.99 2.95 1.87
N PRO A 196 -25.46 1.78 2.27
CA PRO A 196 -24.10 1.40 1.89
C PRO A 196 -24.09 1.03 0.39
N THR A 197 -24.14 2.03 -0.48
CA THR A 197 -23.74 1.88 -1.87
C THR A 197 -22.22 2.01 -1.91
N LEU A 198 -21.56 1.15 -2.68
CA LEU A 198 -20.12 1.24 -2.95
C LEU A 198 -19.83 2.00 -4.26
N GLU A 199 -20.86 2.57 -4.86
CA GLU A 199 -20.84 3.15 -6.19
C GLU A 199 -21.01 4.67 -6.07
N GLY A 200 -19.94 5.41 -6.33
CA GLY A 200 -19.97 6.86 -6.41
C GLY A 200 -20.57 7.34 -7.74
N GLN A 201 -20.56 8.67 -7.96
CA GLN A 201 -20.93 9.24 -9.25
C GLN A 201 -19.94 8.82 -10.35
N THR A 202 -18.66 8.74 -10.01
CA THR A 202 -17.60 8.34 -10.94
C THR A 202 -16.59 7.43 -10.26
N ARG A 203 -16.36 6.27 -10.87
CA ARG A 203 -15.25 5.39 -10.57
C ARG A 203 -14.10 5.67 -11.51
N LEU A 204 -12.94 6.03 -10.97
CA LEU A 204 -11.73 6.26 -11.74
C LEU A 204 -10.73 5.12 -11.51
N VAL A 205 -10.38 4.42 -12.58
CA VAL A 205 -9.40 3.32 -12.56
C VAL A 205 -8.14 3.77 -13.30
N LEU A 206 -7.09 4.09 -12.56
CA LEU A 206 -5.81 4.52 -13.10
C LEU A 206 -4.91 3.29 -13.34
N VAL A 207 -4.35 3.20 -14.54
CA VAL A 207 -3.44 2.13 -14.97
C VAL A 207 -2.08 2.75 -15.29
N ARG A 208 -1.03 2.39 -14.55
CA ARG A 208 0.33 2.78 -14.97
C ARG A 208 0.67 2.03 -16.26
N HIS A 209 1.34 2.67 -17.22
CA HIS A 209 1.81 1.96 -18.41
C HIS A 209 2.72 0.76 -18.07
N GLY A 210 2.77 -0.20 -19.00
CA GLY A 210 3.67 -1.35 -18.91
C GLY A 210 5.14 -1.00 -19.10
N VAL A 211 6.03 -1.92 -18.77
CA VAL A 211 7.47 -1.66 -18.86
C VAL A 211 7.93 -1.40 -20.30
N THR A 212 8.87 -0.48 -20.43
CA THR A 212 9.64 -0.20 -21.64
C THR A 212 11.11 -0.58 -21.40
N ASP A 213 11.93 -0.57 -22.45
CA ASP A 213 13.38 -0.76 -22.28
C ASP A 213 14.01 0.35 -21.43
N PHE A 214 13.40 1.55 -21.41
CA PHE A 214 13.82 2.64 -20.53
C PHE A 214 13.46 2.36 -19.07
N THR A 215 12.28 1.77 -18.83
CA THR A 215 11.88 1.36 -17.48
C THR A 215 12.85 0.34 -16.90
N GLN A 216 13.21 -0.68 -17.69
CA GLN A 216 14.18 -1.71 -17.28
C GLN A 216 15.60 -1.17 -17.14
N GLY A 217 15.99 -0.25 -18.02
CA GLY A 217 17.29 0.44 -17.95
C GLY A 217 17.36 1.56 -16.91
N HIS A 218 16.32 1.75 -16.09
CA HIS A 218 16.19 2.84 -15.12
C HIS A 218 16.50 4.23 -15.72
N ARG A 219 15.97 4.51 -16.90
CA ARG A 219 16.08 5.80 -17.60
C ARG A 219 14.84 6.65 -17.37
N LEU A 220 15.00 7.98 -17.40
CA LEU A 220 13.87 8.90 -17.38
C LEU A 220 13.20 8.98 -18.76
N ASP A 221 11.87 8.97 -18.79
CA ASP A 221 11.05 9.05 -19.99
C ASP A 221 9.84 9.99 -19.79
N GLY A 222 10.10 11.29 -19.88
CA GLY A 222 9.12 12.36 -19.77
C GLY A 222 8.48 12.75 -21.10
N ARG A 223 7.49 13.64 -21.04
CA ARG A 223 6.89 14.24 -22.25
C ARG A 223 7.89 15.16 -22.96
N GLY A 224 7.84 15.17 -24.29
CA GLY A 224 8.75 15.98 -25.13
C GLY A 224 10.14 15.38 -25.34
N GLY A 225 10.45 14.27 -24.66
CA GLY A 225 11.67 13.50 -24.83
C GLY A 225 11.49 12.27 -25.72
N ALA A 226 12.24 11.22 -25.42
CA ALA A 226 12.07 9.92 -26.07
C ALA A 226 10.70 9.31 -25.73
N ASP A 227 10.02 8.74 -26.73
CA ASP A 227 8.72 8.10 -26.56
C ASP A 227 8.80 6.57 -26.82
N PRO A 228 9.43 5.82 -25.89
CA PRO A 228 9.65 4.40 -26.07
C PRO A 228 8.33 3.62 -26.09
N ALA A 229 8.26 2.61 -26.95
CA ALA A 229 7.17 1.65 -26.94
C ALA A 229 7.26 0.71 -25.74
N LEU A 230 6.14 0.05 -25.40
CA LEU A 230 6.15 -1.14 -24.56
C LEU A 230 7.04 -2.21 -25.20
N ASN A 231 7.83 -2.90 -24.39
CA ASN A 231 8.54 -4.10 -24.83
C ASN A 231 7.64 -5.34 -24.69
N ALA A 232 8.17 -6.53 -25.02
CA ALA A 232 7.40 -7.77 -24.95
C ALA A 232 6.80 -8.03 -23.56
N THR A 233 7.57 -7.76 -22.50
CA THR A 233 7.08 -7.86 -21.11
C THR A 233 5.98 -6.81 -20.86
N GLY A 234 6.18 -5.56 -21.26
CA GLY A 234 5.19 -4.50 -21.09
C GLY A 234 3.86 -4.78 -21.80
N LEU A 235 3.90 -5.39 -22.99
CA LEU A 235 2.71 -5.82 -23.72
C LEU A 235 1.96 -6.95 -23.01
N ALA A 236 2.68 -7.95 -22.47
CA ALA A 236 2.07 -9.01 -21.68
C ALA A 236 1.44 -8.46 -20.39
N GLN A 237 2.12 -7.54 -19.71
CA GLN A 237 1.56 -6.87 -18.53
C GLN A 237 0.30 -6.07 -18.89
N ALA A 238 0.29 -5.33 -20.00
CA ALA A 238 -0.88 -4.58 -20.43
C ALA A 238 -2.10 -5.47 -20.70
N ARG A 239 -1.89 -6.67 -21.28
CA ARG A 239 -2.96 -7.67 -21.44
C ARG A 239 -3.49 -8.18 -20.10
N ALA A 240 -2.60 -8.46 -19.14
CA ALA A 240 -3.00 -8.86 -17.80
C ALA A 240 -3.80 -7.76 -17.07
N ALA A 241 -3.40 -6.49 -17.22
CA ALA A 241 -4.15 -5.36 -16.69
C ALA A 241 -5.52 -5.20 -17.35
N ALA A 242 -5.64 -5.45 -18.66
CA ALA A 242 -6.93 -5.43 -19.35
C ALA A 242 -7.91 -6.46 -18.75
N VAL A 243 -7.45 -7.70 -18.53
CA VAL A 243 -8.23 -8.75 -17.85
C VAL A 243 -8.62 -8.31 -16.44
N ALA A 244 -7.69 -7.71 -15.69
CA ALA A 244 -7.95 -7.26 -14.33
C ALA A 244 -8.96 -6.13 -14.24
N VAL A 245 -8.88 -5.17 -15.17
CA VAL A 245 -9.89 -4.11 -15.31
C VAL A 245 -11.25 -4.73 -15.63
N ARG A 246 -11.35 -5.66 -16.59
CA ARG A 246 -12.62 -6.33 -16.90
C ARG A 246 -13.22 -7.03 -15.67
N ARG A 247 -12.42 -7.83 -14.98
CA ARG A 247 -12.83 -8.49 -13.73
C ARG A 247 -13.26 -7.52 -12.64
N LEU A 248 -12.65 -6.34 -12.57
CA LEU A 248 -13.06 -5.30 -11.61
C LEU A 248 -14.44 -4.74 -11.97
N LEU A 249 -14.67 -4.48 -13.25
CA LEU A 249 -15.94 -3.95 -13.76
C LEU A 249 -17.07 -4.98 -13.62
N ASP A 250 -16.80 -6.27 -13.79
CA ASP A 250 -17.79 -7.34 -13.68
C ASP A 250 -18.31 -7.57 -12.25
N ARG A 251 -17.68 -6.97 -11.23
CA ARG A 251 -18.07 -7.12 -9.81
C ARG A 251 -19.21 -6.19 -9.36
N SER A 252 -19.53 -5.18 -10.15
CA SER A 252 -20.49 -4.11 -9.84
C SER A 252 -21.19 -3.65 -11.13
N ASP A 253 -22.18 -2.76 -11.06
CA ASP A 253 -22.64 -2.09 -12.29
C ASP A 253 -21.63 -0.98 -12.63
N PRO A 254 -20.83 -1.10 -13.71
CA PRO A 254 -19.82 -0.09 -14.00
C PRO A 254 -20.42 1.20 -14.61
N GLY A 255 -21.74 1.21 -14.88
CA GLY A 255 -22.39 2.24 -15.66
C GLY A 255 -21.74 2.40 -17.04
N ARG A 256 -21.66 3.64 -17.53
CA ARG A 256 -20.93 3.93 -18.77
C ARG A 256 -19.43 3.78 -18.54
N VAL A 257 -18.78 2.93 -19.34
CA VAL A 257 -17.33 2.74 -19.32
C VAL A 257 -16.66 3.57 -20.42
N THR A 258 -15.63 4.33 -20.05
CA THR A 258 -14.77 5.05 -21.02
C THR A 258 -13.30 4.77 -20.74
N VAL A 259 -12.48 4.70 -21.80
CA VAL A 259 -11.03 4.52 -21.68
C VAL A 259 -10.32 5.73 -22.24
N VAL A 260 -9.48 6.34 -21.41
CA VAL A 260 -8.63 7.49 -21.77
C VAL A 260 -7.18 7.06 -21.62
N SER A 261 -6.29 7.58 -22.45
CA SER A 261 -4.85 7.45 -22.23
C SER A 261 -4.14 8.78 -22.40
N SER A 262 -2.96 8.90 -21.79
CA SER A 262 -2.00 9.93 -22.21
C SER A 262 -1.67 9.82 -23.70
N SER A 263 -1.04 10.84 -24.26
CA SER A 263 -0.54 10.86 -25.64
C SER A 263 0.78 10.10 -25.85
N LEU A 264 1.51 9.77 -24.78
CA LEU A 264 2.78 9.03 -24.88
C LEU A 264 2.55 7.56 -25.26
N ARG A 265 3.34 7.05 -26.20
CA ARG A 265 3.17 5.75 -26.87
C ARG A 265 2.99 4.59 -25.90
N ARG A 266 3.81 4.49 -24.86
CA ARG A 266 3.70 3.41 -23.85
C ARG A 266 2.34 3.35 -23.16
N ALA A 267 1.79 4.51 -22.78
CA ALA A 267 0.47 4.59 -22.15
C ALA A 267 -0.66 4.46 -23.18
N ARG A 268 -0.48 4.97 -24.40
CA ARG A 268 -1.41 4.71 -25.52
C ARG A 268 -1.53 3.23 -25.82
N GLN A 269 -0.42 2.50 -25.89
CA GLN A 269 -0.41 1.05 -26.12
C GLN A 269 -1.09 0.30 -24.97
N THR A 270 -0.79 0.66 -23.70
CA THR A 270 -1.49 0.06 -22.55
C THR A 270 -2.99 0.34 -22.60
N GLY A 271 -3.39 1.59 -22.81
CA GLY A 271 -4.80 1.99 -22.88
C GLY A 271 -5.53 1.37 -24.07
N GLN A 272 -4.86 1.17 -25.21
CA GLN A 272 -5.45 0.51 -26.38
C GLN A 272 -5.78 -0.94 -26.08
N VAL A 273 -4.85 -1.70 -25.47
CA VAL A 273 -5.09 -3.10 -25.08
C VAL A 273 -6.28 -3.22 -24.11
N VAL A 274 -6.40 -2.29 -23.17
CA VAL A 274 -7.55 -2.23 -22.24
C VAL A 274 -8.84 -1.92 -23.00
N ALA A 275 -8.84 -0.90 -23.87
CA ALA A 275 -10.02 -0.50 -24.64
C ALA A 275 -10.53 -1.62 -25.56
N ASP A 276 -9.62 -2.29 -26.27
CA ASP A 276 -9.92 -3.40 -27.17
C ASP A 276 -10.57 -4.57 -26.40
N HIS A 277 -10.02 -4.92 -25.23
CA HIS A 277 -10.57 -5.99 -24.40
C HIS A 277 -11.94 -5.64 -23.82
N LEU A 278 -12.17 -4.37 -23.49
CA LEU A 278 -13.46 -3.90 -22.99
C LEU A 278 -14.50 -3.70 -24.10
N GLY A 279 -14.07 -3.66 -25.37
CA GLY A 279 -14.94 -3.40 -26.53
C GLY A 279 -15.38 -1.94 -26.64
N VAL A 280 -14.56 -0.99 -26.18
CA VAL A 280 -14.85 0.46 -26.21
C VAL A 280 -13.77 1.23 -26.96
N ALA A 281 -14.09 2.45 -27.41
CA ALA A 281 -13.09 3.31 -28.04
C ALA A 281 -12.15 3.92 -26.99
N ARG A 282 -10.85 4.00 -27.32
CA ARG A 282 -9.84 4.73 -26.54
C ARG A 282 -9.82 6.20 -26.98
N GLU A 283 -9.92 7.10 -26.02
CA GLU A 283 -9.70 8.53 -26.21
C GLU A 283 -8.29 8.93 -25.78
N GLU A 284 -7.73 9.95 -26.43
CA GLU A 284 -6.44 10.53 -26.06
C GLU A 284 -6.64 11.85 -25.33
N ASP A 285 -5.89 12.05 -24.26
CA ASP A 285 -5.82 13.31 -23.55
C ASP A 285 -4.38 13.54 -23.05
N ALA A 286 -3.69 14.46 -23.71
CA ALA A 286 -2.27 14.77 -23.48
C ALA A 286 -2.01 15.44 -22.10
N ASP A 287 -3.05 15.89 -21.39
CA ASP A 287 -2.86 16.40 -20.03
C ASP A 287 -2.51 15.26 -19.04
N TRP A 288 -2.75 13.99 -19.42
CA TRP A 288 -2.33 12.80 -18.68
C TRP A 288 -0.88 12.36 -18.95
N ASP A 289 -0.10 13.12 -19.73
CA ASP A 289 1.29 12.77 -20.05
C ASP A 289 2.22 12.80 -18.82
N GLU A 290 3.36 12.11 -18.87
CA GLU A 290 4.35 12.21 -17.78
C GLU A 290 4.94 13.62 -17.70
N GLN A 291 5.51 13.98 -16.55
CA GLN A 291 6.29 15.21 -16.40
C GLN A 291 7.38 15.30 -17.47
N GLY A 292 7.60 16.49 -18.05
CA GLY A 292 8.72 16.72 -18.96
C GLY A 292 10.04 16.79 -18.19
N PHE A 293 11.05 16.00 -18.59
CA PHE A 293 12.37 16.03 -17.93
C PHE A 293 13.44 16.76 -18.76
N GLY A 294 13.09 17.27 -19.94
CA GLY A 294 13.94 18.13 -20.74
C GLY A 294 15.27 17.47 -21.08
N SER A 295 16.37 18.14 -20.76
CA SER A 295 17.72 17.60 -21.00
C SER A 295 18.05 16.28 -20.26
N TRP A 296 17.21 15.85 -19.31
CA TRP A 296 17.37 14.59 -18.61
C TRP A 296 16.65 13.41 -19.27
N ASP A 297 15.79 13.66 -20.26
CA ASP A 297 15.10 12.60 -20.97
C ASP A 297 16.08 11.60 -21.60
N GLY A 298 15.82 10.31 -21.37
CA GLY A 298 16.66 9.19 -21.80
C GLY A 298 17.95 8.97 -21.00
N ARG A 299 18.29 9.84 -20.05
CA ARG A 299 19.43 9.62 -19.15
C ARG A 299 19.13 8.53 -18.13
N ALA A 300 20.14 7.72 -17.82
CA ALA A 300 20.03 6.69 -16.79
C ALA A 300 20.13 7.32 -15.40
N MET A 301 19.33 6.83 -14.46
CA MET A 301 19.31 7.31 -13.09
C MET A 301 20.70 7.29 -12.42
N PRO A 302 21.56 6.26 -12.57
CA PRO A 302 22.91 6.28 -12.02
C PRO A 302 23.76 7.45 -12.52
N ASP A 303 23.63 7.82 -13.80
CA ASP A 303 24.37 8.95 -14.37
C ASP A 303 23.83 10.28 -13.84
N LEU A 304 22.51 10.41 -13.68
CA LEU A 304 21.90 11.61 -13.09
C LEU A 304 22.26 11.76 -11.61
N VAL A 305 22.34 10.66 -10.86
CA VAL A 305 22.81 10.67 -9.47
C VAL A 305 24.26 11.12 -9.40
N ARG A 306 25.12 10.66 -10.30
CA ARG A 306 26.52 11.08 -10.35
C ARG A 306 26.67 12.55 -10.74
N ASP A 307 25.95 13.01 -11.76
CA ASP A 307 26.20 14.30 -12.41
C ASP A 307 25.30 15.43 -11.87
N SER A 308 24.19 15.10 -11.20
CA SER A 308 23.12 16.07 -10.87
C SER A 308 22.34 15.71 -9.58
N ALA A 309 23.00 15.12 -8.58
CA ALA A 309 22.37 14.68 -7.32
C ALA A 309 21.55 15.78 -6.61
N ALA A 310 22.08 16.99 -6.52
CA ALA A 310 21.41 18.10 -5.84
C ALA A 310 20.11 18.50 -6.57
N ASP A 311 20.16 18.58 -7.89
CA ASP A 311 18.98 18.89 -8.70
C ASP A 311 17.96 17.74 -8.70
N LEU A 312 18.41 16.48 -8.64
CA LEU A 312 17.50 15.33 -8.45
C LEU A 312 16.74 15.41 -7.12
N ALA A 313 17.40 15.89 -6.05
CA ALA A 313 16.74 16.14 -4.78
C ALA A 313 15.73 17.29 -4.90
N ARG A 314 16.08 18.36 -5.62
CA ARG A 314 15.16 19.47 -5.91
C ARG A 314 13.93 19.00 -6.68
N LEU A 315 14.09 18.16 -7.70
CA LEU A 315 12.96 17.58 -8.45
C LEU A 315 11.93 16.85 -7.55
N ARG A 316 12.35 16.34 -6.38
CA ARG A 316 11.47 15.65 -5.43
C ARG A 316 10.77 16.55 -4.42
N HIS A 317 11.27 17.76 -4.19
CA HIS A 317 10.86 18.60 -3.04
C HIS A 317 10.52 20.04 -3.43
N ASP A 318 11.14 20.58 -4.46
CA ASP A 318 10.94 21.93 -4.98
C ASP A 318 9.92 21.87 -6.13
N LEU A 319 8.70 22.34 -5.87
CA LEU A 319 7.61 22.32 -6.83
C LEU A 319 7.87 23.18 -8.08
N ASP A 320 8.75 24.15 -7.94
CA ASP A 320 9.07 25.16 -8.95
C ASP A 320 10.37 24.83 -9.69
N PHE A 321 11.05 23.73 -9.33
CA PHE A 321 12.18 23.22 -10.07
C PHE A 321 11.74 22.41 -11.30
N ALA A 322 12.43 22.66 -12.42
CA ALA A 322 12.40 21.82 -13.61
C ALA A 322 13.83 21.64 -14.13
N PRO A 323 14.20 20.43 -14.60
CA PRO A 323 15.41 20.28 -15.41
C PRO A 323 15.36 21.20 -16.64
N PRO A 324 16.50 21.62 -17.22
CA PRO A 324 16.50 22.51 -18.37
C PRO A 324 15.64 21.98 -19.53
N GLY A 325 14.66 22.78 -19.97
CA GLY A 325 13.70 22.39 -21.02
C GLY A 325 12.63 21.39 -20.57
N GLY A 326 12.57 21.05 -19.29
CA GLY A 326 11.56 20.20 -18.69
C GLY A 326 10.37 21.00 -18.15
N GLU A 327 9.55 20.32 -17.35
CA GLU A 327 8.32 20.82 -16.75
C GLU A 327 8.45 20.82 -15.22
N THR A 328 7.93 21.86 -14.57
CA THR A 328 7.86 21.93 -13.11
C THR A 328 6.76 21.01 -12.57
N ARG A 329 6.82 20.70 -11.27
CA ARG A 329 5.75 19.94 -10.64
C ARG A 329 4.41 20.69 -10.65
N ARG A 330 4.42 22.03 -10.50
CA ARG A 330 3.18 22.84 -10.57
C ARG A 330 2.51 22.78 -11.92
N GLU A 331 3.29 22.76 -13.00
CA GLU A 331 2.76 22.65 -14.36
C GLU A 331 2.11 21.29 -14.59
N LEU A 332 2.77 20.21 -14.18
CA LEU A 332 2.21 18.85 -14.15
C LEU A 332 0.89 18.83 -13.37
N ASP A 333 0.91 19.29 -12.10
CA ASP A 333 -0.27 19.24 -11.22
C ASP A 333 -1.45 20.04 -11.78
N ARG A 334 -1.18 21.18 -12.45
CA ARG A 334 -2.22 22.01 -13.08
C ARG A 334 -2.90 21.27 -14.24
N ARG A 335 -2.15 20.71 -15.18
CA ARG A 335 -2.76 20.01 -16.33
C ARG A 335 -3.45 18.71 -15.91
N VAL A 336 -2.81 17.93 -15.02
CA VAL A 336 -3.40 16.69 -14.49
C VAL A 336 -4.68 16.99 -13.72
N GLY A 337 -4.77 18.15 -13.05
CA GLY A 337 -5.99 18.61 -12.39
C GLY A 337 -7.13 18.88 -13.36
N ALA A 338 -6.85 19.53 -14.49
CA ALA A 338 -7.83 19.73 -15.54
C ALA A 338 -8.29 18.40 -16.15
N ALA A 339 -7.36 17.48 -16.40
CA ALA A 339 -7.63 16.14 -16.92
C ALA A 339 -8.50 15.30 -15.96
N LEU A 340 -8.17 15.34 -14.66
CA LEU A 340 -8.94 14.69 -13.60
C LEU A 340 -10.35 15.25 -13.51
N GLY A 341 -10.51 16.57 -13.57
CA GLY A 341 -11.84 17.21 -13.58
C GLY A 341 -12.69 16.77 -14.78
N ARG A 342 -12.09 16.67 -15.98
CA ARG A 342 -12.77 16.12 -17.17
C ARG A 342 -13.15 14.65 -17.00
N ALA A 343 -12.28 13.83 -16.41
CA ALA A 343 -12.57 12.43 -16.15
C ALA A 343 -13.73 12.27 -15.18
N ILE A 344 -13.70 12.97 -14.03
CA ILE A 344 -14.78 12.95 -13.03
C ILE A 344 -16.11 13.43 -13.63
N SER A 345 -16.08 14.49 -14.45
CA SER A 345 -17.31 15.04 -15.05
C SER A 345 -18.00 14.09 -16.03
N ARG A 346 -17.37 12.99 -16.45
CA ARG A 346 -17.98 12.00 -17.35
C ARG A 346 -19.03 11.13 -16.65
N GLY A 347 -18.92 10.90 -15.34
CA GLY A 347 -19.73 9.91 -14.64
C GLY A 347 -19.46 8.47 -15.09
N GLY A 348 -19.97 7.50 -14.32
CA GLY A 348 -19.76 6.07 -14.59
C GLY A 348 -18.31 5.65 -14.32
N THR A 349 -17.77 4.71 -15.09
CA THR A 349 -16.38 4.25 -14.92
C THR A 349 -15.46 4.84 -15.98
N VAL A 350 -14.37 5.49 -15.53
CA VAL A 350 -13.33 6.04 -16.40
C VAL A 350 -12.01 5.33 -16.12
N VAL A 351 -11.51 4.59 -17.09
CA VAL A 351 -10.21 3.92 -17.02
C VAL A 351 -9.16 4.82 -17.69
N VAL A 352 -8.06 5.13 -17.00
CA VAL A 352 -7.03 6.05 -17.49
C VAL A 352 -5.66 5.38 -17.50
N ALA A 353 -5.09 5.16 -18.69
CA ALA A 353 -3.71 4.70 -18.84
C ALA A 353 -2.74 5.89 -18.80
N THR A 354 -1.85 5.92 -17.80
CA THR A 354 -0.96 7.06 -17.50
C THR A 354 0.37 6.63 -16.86
N HIS A 355 1.03 7.53 -16.13
CA HIS A 355 2.41 7.46 -15.71
C HIS A 355 2.58 7.64 -14.21
N ARG A 356 3.80 7.43 -13.73
CA ARG A 356 4.12 7.44 -12.30
C ARG A 356 3.93 8.83 -11.69
N GLY A 357 4.52 9.87 -12.27
CA GLY A 357 4.42 11.24 -11.74
C GLY A 357 2.97 11.73 -11.70
N VAL A 358 2.17 11.31 -12.69
CA VAL A 358 0.75 11.63 -12.83
C VAL A 358 -0.10 10.93 -11.77
N LEU A 359 0.08 9.62 -11.54
CA LEU A 359 -0.58 8.88 -10.45
C LEU A 359 -0.35 9.56 -9.11
N MET A 360 0.90 9.96 -8.85
CA MET A 360 1.28 10.65 -7.62
C MET A 360 0.67 12.05 -7.52
N SER A 361 0.48 12.74 -8.65
CA SER A 361 -0.23 14.03 -8.70
C SER A 361 -1.72 13.87 -8.37
N VAL A 362 -2.38 12.87 -8.97
CA VAL A 362 -3.78 12.56 -8.69
C VAL A 362 -3.99 12.18 -7.23
N LEU A 363 -3.24 11.20 -6.72
CA LEU A 363 -3.36 10.75 -5.34
C LEU A 363 -2.99 11.85 -4.35
N GLY A 364 -1.96 12.65 -4.66
CA GLY A 364 -1.59 13.83 -3.89
C GLY A 364 -2.75 14.81 -3.74
N ARG A 365 -3.42 15.13 -4.85
CA ARG A 365 -4.58 16.03 -4.86
C ARG A 365 -5.80 15.44 -4.15
N LEU A 366 -6.16 14.19 -4.44
CA LEU A 366 -7.37 13.56 -3.89
C LEU A 366 -7.27 13.30 -2.38
N LEU A 367 -6.08 12.93 -1.89
CA LEU A 367 -5.86 12.58 -0.49
C LEU A 367 -5.28 13.73 0.35
N GLY A 368 -4.99 14.88 -0.26
CA GLY A 368 -4.31 16.00 0.40
C GLY A 368 -2.88 15.64 0.86
N ILE A 369 -2.20 14.74 0.15
CA ILE A 369 -0.83 14.34 0.45
C ILE A 369 0.12 15.38 -0.15
N ASP A 370 0.98 15.95 0.69
CA ASP A 370 2.05 16.86 0.26
C ASP A 370 2.96 16.21 -0.81
N HIS A 371 3.44 17.01 -1.77
CA HIS A 371 4.25 16.51 -2.88
C HIS A 371 5.48 15.72 -2.42
N SER A 372 6.18 16.19 -1.37
CA SER A 372 7.37 15.51 -0.85
C SER A 372 7.04 14.09 -0.35
N ARG A 373 5.80 13.87 0.09
CA ARG A 373 5.28 12.59 0.60
C ARG A 373 4.61 11.75 -0.46
N ALA A 374 4.19 12.34 -1.59
CA ALA A 374 3.63 11.57 -2.69
C ALA A 374 4.62 10.48 -3.18
N TRP A 375 5.93 10.72 -3.06
CA TRP A 375 7.03 9.77 -3.31
C TRP A 375 7.00 8.49 -2.47
N SER A 376 6.26 8.48 -1.35
CA SER A 376 6.04 7.29 -0.53
C SER A 376 4.94 6.37 -1.07
N VAL A 377 4.21 6.78 -2.10
CA VAL A 377 3.16 5.97 -2.72
C VAL A 377 3.76 5.06 -3.79
N ALA A 378 3.62 3.75 -3.61
CA ALA A 378 4.02 2.77 -4.60
C ALA A 378 3.17 2.92 -5.87
N THR A 379 3.82 2.81 -7.02
CA THR A 379 3.21 2.98 -8.35
C THR A 379 3.95 2.09 -9.34
N ALA A 380 3.97 0.78 -9.10
CA ALA A 380 4.64 -0.22 -9.92
C ALA A 380 4.14 -0.22 -11.38
N PRO A 381 4.98 -0.60 -12.37
CA PRO A 381 4.55 -0.71 -13.76
C PRO A 381 3.30 -1.59 -13.89
N THR A 382 2.35 -1.16 -14.71
CA THR A 382 1.06 -1.86 -14.92
C THR A 382 0.20 -2.03 -13.67
N SER A 383 0.48 -1.33 -12.58
CA SER A 383 -0.41 -1.39 -11.42
C SER A 383 -1.73 -0.66 -11.66
N LEU A 384 -2.76 -1.14 -10.98
CA LEU A 384 -4.09 -0.52 -10.95
C LEU A 384 -4.26 0.30 -9.67
N THR A 385 -4.96 1.42 -9.77
CA THR A 385 -5.40 2.23 -8.63
C THR A 385 -6.82 2.67 -8.89
N ALA A 386 -7.75 2.41 -7.96
CA ALA A 386 -9.16 2.74 -8.12
C ALA A 386 -9.63 3.69 -7.03
N VAL A 387 -10.40 4.69 -7.45
CA VAL A 387 -11.03 5.67 -6.55
C VAL A 387 -12.48 5.91 -6.97
N GLU A 388 -13.36 6.06 -6.00
CA GLU A 388 -14.75 6.45 -6.15
C GLU A 388 -14.91 7.92 -5.79
N VAL A 389 -15.56 8.68 -6.68
CA VAL A 389 -15.87 10.10 -6.48
C VAL A 389 -17.37 10.27 -6.42
N TRP A 390 -17.83 10.87 -5.34
CA TRP A 390 -19.23 11.08 -5.01
C TRP A 390 -19.71 12.44 -5.51
N ALA A 391 -21.01 12.57 -5.75
CA ALA A 391 -21.60 13.80 -6.29
C ALA A 391 -21.42 15.02 -5.37
N ASP A 392 -21.26 14.78 -4.07
CA ASP A 392 -20.99 15.79 -3.05
C ASP A 392 -19.50 16.17 -2.94
N GLY A 393 -18.65 15.59 -3.78
CA GLY A 393 -17.20 15.77 -3.77
C GLY A 393 -16.47 14.84 -2.80
N GLY A 394 -17.17 13.94 -2.11
CA GLY A 394 -16.55 12.87 -1.33
C GLY A 394 -15.67 12.00 -2.22
N VAL A 395 -14.54 11.54 -1.68
CA VAL A 395 -13.62 10.65 -2.38
C VAL A 395 -13.31 9.44 -1.51
N GLN A 396 -13.40 8.24 -2.08
CA GLN A 396 -12.96 7.01 -1.43
C GLN A 396 -11.93 6.34 -2.31
N VAL A 397 -10.80 5.94 -1.73
CA VAL A 397 -9.79 5.15 -2.43
C VAL A 397 -10.08 3.68 -2.15
N GLU A 398 -10.41 2.93 -3.19
CA GLU A 398 -10.69 1.50 -3.07
C GLU A 398 -9.39 0.72 -2.85
N PHE A 399 -8.40 0.98 -3.69
CA PHE A 399 -7.06 0.40 -3.59
C PHE A 399 -6.05 1.25 -4.36
N VAL A 400 -4.78 1.15 -3.95
CA VAL A 400 -3.65 1.79 -4.61
C VAL A 400 -2.63 0.72 -4.94
N ASN A 401 -2.09 0.78 -6.17
CA ASN A 401 -0.99 -0.06 -6.62
C ASN A 401 -1.28 -1.58 -6.55
N ASP A 402 -2.46 -2.01 -6.99
CA ASP A 402 -2.74 -3.43 -7.15
C ASP A 402 -1.94 -3.99 -8.34
N THR A 403 -1.18 -5.06 -8.08
CA THR A 403 -0.38 -5.77 -9.08
C THR A 403 -0.67 -7.27 -9.10
N HIS A 404 -1.76 -7.73 -8.47
CA HIS A 404 -2.00 -9.18 -8.31
C HIS A 404 -2.11 -9.89 -9.65
N HIS A 405 -2.73 -9.24 -10.64
CA HIS A 405 -2.87 -9.73 -12.00
C HIS A 405 -1.56 -10.02 -12.74
N LEU A 406 -0.43 -9.52 -12.23
CA LEU A 406 0.90 -9.79 -12.80
C LEU A 406 1.54 -11.08 -12.28
N TYR A 407 1.00 -11.66 -11.20
CA TYR A 407 1.63 -12.77 -10.48
C TYR A 407 0.67 -13.93 -10.18
N ASP A 408 -0.63 -13.65 -10.15
CA ASP A 408 -1.65 -14.63 -9.75
C ASP A 408 -2.02 -15.56 -10.92
N PRO A 409 -1.83 -16.89 -10.76
CA PRO A 409 -2.23 -17.89 -11.76
C PRO A 409 -3.70 -17.84 -12.15
N ALA A 410 -4.57 -17.33 -11.28
CA ALA A 410 -6.00 -17.21 -11.56
C ALA A 410 -6.31 -16.26 -12.74
N PHE A 411 -5.35 -15.44 -13.17
CA PHE A 411 -5.47 -14.59 -14.36
C PHE A 411 -4.99 -15.28 -15.65
N ALA A 412 -4.37 -16.45 -15.55
CA ALA A 412 -3.74 -17.12 -16.69
C ALA A 412 -4.74 -17.62 -17.73
N GLU A 413 -5.89 -18.14 -17.32
CA GLU A 413 -6.91 -18.65 -18.25
C GLU A 413 -7.54 -17.54 -19.09
N ASP A 414 -7.97 -16.45 -18.46
CA ASP A 414 -8.53 -15.28 -19.14
C ASP A 414 -7.48 -14.60 -20.03
N LEU A 415 -6.22 -14.57 -19.57
CA LEU A 415 -5.11 -14.05 -20.38
C LEU A 415 -4.88 -14.92 -21.62
N ALA A 416 -4.93 -16.24 -21.49
CA ALA A 416 -4.80 -17.15 -22.63
C ALA A 416 -5.94 -16.96 -23.65
N GLN A 417 -7.16 -16.70 -23.18
CA GLN A 417 -8.30 -16.41 -24.05
C GLN A 417 -8.11 -15.08 -24.82
N LEU A 418 -7.67 -14.03 -24.12
CA LEU A 418 -7.34 -12.74 -24.76
C LEU A 418 -6.23 -12.90 -25.80
N GLU A 419 -5.17 -13.64 -25.48
CA GLU A 419 -4.08 -13.89 -26.42
C GLU A 419 -4.50 -14.71 -27.64
N ALA A 420 -5.42 -15.66 -27.47
CA ALA A 420 -6.01 -16.41 -28.57
C ALA A 420 -6.85 -15.50 -29.49
N GLN A 421 -7.65 -14.59 -28.92
CA GLN A 421 -8.45 -13.63 -29.70
C GLN A 421 -7.58 -12.68 -30.52
N VAL A 422 -6.50 -12.15 -29.93
CA VAL A 422 -5.54 -11.28 -30.65
C VAL A 422 -4.92 -12.02 -31.83
N ARG A 423 -4.48 -13.27 -31.64
CA ARG A 423 -3.89 -14.08 -32.73
C ARG A 423 -4.87 -14.35 -33.89
N ILE A 424 -6.16 -14.52 -33.59
CA ILE A 424 -7.20 -14.72 -34.61
C ILE A 424 -7.41 -13.42 -35.41
N LEU A 425 -7.40 -12.26 -34.76
CA LEU A 425 -7.53 -10.97 -35.44
C LEU A 425 -6.33 -10.66 -36.33
N ASP A 426 -5.11 -10.94 -35.87
CA ASP A 426 -3.89 -10.73 -36.67
C ASP A 426 -3.84 -11.65 -37.91
N SER A 427 -4.26 -12.92 -37.79
CA SER A 427 -4.32 -13.85 -38.93
C SER A 427 -5.44 -13.56 -39.92
N SER A 428 -6.46 -12.80 -39.51
CA SER A 428 -7.55 -12.34 -40.38
C SER A 428 -7.15 -11.13 -41.24
N LEU A 429 -6.09 -10.41 -40.85
CA LEU A 429 -5.54 -9.26 -41.58
C LEU A 429 -4.48 -9.66 -42.60
N GLU A 430 -3.86 -10.84 -42.45
CA GLU A 430 -3.06 -11.47 -43.49
C GLU A 430 -4.02 -12.16 -44.49
N GLY A 431 -4.43 -11.42 -45.52
CA GLY A 431 -5.24 -11.96 -46.62
C GLY A 431 -4.61 -13.21 -47.26
N PRO A 432 -5.40 -14.07 -47.93
CA PRO A 432 -4.91 -15.33 -48.46
C PRO A 432 -3.70 -15.10 -49.39
N PRO A 433 -2.68 -15.98 -49.36
CA PRO A 433 -1.50 -15.85 -50.20
C PRO A 433 -1.91 -15.82 -51.68
N ALA A 434 -1.38 -14.85 -52.41
CA ALA A 434 -1.62 -14.59 -53.83
C ALA A 434 -1.10 -15.71 -54.74
#